data_AF-A0A2H0BHU2-F1
#
_entry.id   AF-A0A2H0BHU2-F1
#
_cell.length_a   1.000
_cell.length_b   1.000
_cell.length_c   1.000
_cell.angle_alpha   90.00
_cell.angle_beta   90.00
_cell.angle_gamma   90.00
#
_symmetry.space_group_name_H-M   'P 1'
#
loop_
_entity.id
_entity.type
_entity.pdbx_description
1 polymer ?
#
loop_
_entity_poly.entity_id
_entity_poly.type
_entity_poly.pdbx_seq_one_letter_code
_entity_poly.pdbx_strand_id
1 'polypeptide(L)'
;MPKHNHGFTLIELLVVIVVIGVLAGITINVININAQRQRANEAVVRTNVGKICSAVSSCYSTRIGLNTNVCDEASELGTIIPTEPDLATYSISDLAGSETLGSGYVLVTGSTNGCVVECFVRNDLGSDTIGGTTAQSGQVVNQTTGSTCLTE
;
A
#
# COMPACT_ATOMS: atom_id res chain seq x y z
N MET A 1 29.33 55.32 15.99
CA MET A 1 29.59 53.89 15.78
C MET A 1 29.62 53.64 14.28
N PRO A 2 30.78 53.34 13.66
CA PRO A 2 30.83 53.13 12.22
C PRO A 2 30.17 51.78 11.87
N LYS A 3 29.23 51.83 10.94
CA LYS A 3 28.48 50.67 10.44
C LYS A 3 29.22 50.14 9.21
N HIS A 4 29.84 48.98 9.34
CA HIS A 4 30.56 48.32 8.24
C HIS A 4 29.51 47.75 7.26
N ASN A 5 29.28 48.45 6.15
CA ASN A 5 28.46 47.92 5.06
C ASN A 5 29.35 47.03 4.17
N HIS A 6 29.37 45.74 4.45
CA HIS A 6 29.97 44.75 3.56
C HIS A 6 29.01 44.50 2.39
N GLY A 7 29.41 44.97 1.20
CA GLY A 7 28.71 44.67 -0.05
C GLY A 7 29.16 43.30 -0.59
N PHE A 8 28.21 42.49 -1.03
CA PHE A 8 28.47 41.23 -1.73
C PHE A 8 29.13 41.52 -3.08
N THR A 9 30.20 40.81 -3.41
CA THR A 9 30.87 41.03 -4.69
C THR A 9 30.10 40.35 -5.83
N LEU A 10 30.09 40.97 -7.02
CA LEU A 10 29.48 40.36 -8.22
C LEU A 10 30.12 38.99 -8.55
N ILE A 11 31.42 38.84 -8.26
CA ILE A 11 32.14 37.59 -8.49
C ILE A 11 31.76 36.48 -7.50
N GLU A 12 31.50 36.81 -6.23
CA GLU A 12 30.96 35.83 -5.28
C GLU A 12 29.62 35.29 -5.76
N LEU A 13 28.72 36.19 -6.18
CA LEU A 13 27.40 35.78 -6.64
C LEU A 13 27.50 34.93 -7.92
N LEU A 14 28.44 35.27 -8.82
CA LEU A 14 28.70 34.51 -10.04
C LEU A 14 29.25 33.10 -9.76
N VAL A 15 30.21 32.95 -8.84
CA VAL A 15 30.73 31.62 -8.47
C VAL A 15 29.64 30.76 -7.84
N VAL A 16 28.77 31.34 -7.00
CA VAL A 16 27.71 30.58 -6.32
C VAL A 16 26.71 30.00 -7.33
N ILE A 17 26.26 30.78 -8.32
CA ILE A 17 25.32 30.26 -9.33
C ILE A 17 25.97 29.18 -10.21
N VAL A 18 27.28 29.28 -10.46
CA VAL A 18 28.03 28.25 -11.21
C VAL A 18 28.11 26.95 -10.40
N VAL A 19 28.45 27.04 -9.11
CA VAL A 19 28.52 25.86 -8.23
C VAL A 19 27.14 25.21 -8.07
N ILE A 20 26.08 26.00 -7.83
CA ILE A 20 24.70 25.48 -7.75
C ILE A 20 24.29 24.83 -9.08
N GLY A 21 24.66 25.41 -10.23
CA GLY A 21 24.38 24.85 -11.55
C GLY A 21 25.01 23.48 -11.79
N VAL A 22 26.28 23.31 -11.41
CA VAL A 22 27.00 22.02 -11.55
C VAL A 22 26.40 20.96 -10.62
N LEU A 23 26.15 21.31 -9.35
CA LEU A 23 25.56 20.39 -8.38
C LEU A 23 24.14 19.96 -8.79
N ALA A 24 23.30 20.91 -9.22
CA ALA A 24 21.95 20.63 -9.70
C ALA A 24 21.97 19.69 -10.91
N GLY A 25 22.87 19.90 -11.87
CA GLY A 25 23.00 19.06 -13.06
C GLY A 25 23.32 17.58 -12.75
N ILE A 26 24.15 17.31 -11.73
CA ILE A 26 24.47 15.93 -11.33
C ILE A 26 23.27 15.28 -10.62
N THR A 27 22.63 16.01 -9.70
CA THR A 27 21.55 15.45 -8.86
C THR A 27 20.32 14.98 -9.64
N ILE A 28 19.95 15.66 -10.73
CA ILE A 28 18.77 15.30 -11.55
C ILE A 28 18.91 13.91 -12.17
N ASN A 29 20.13 13.48 -12.51
CA ASN A 29 20.36 12.18 -13.16
C ASN A 29 20.31 10.99 -12.18
N VAL A 30 20.46 11.23 -10.87
CA VAL A 30 20.53 10.18 -9.85
C VAL A 30 19.14 9.84 -9.28
N ILE A 31 18.20 10.78 -9.31
CA ILE A 31 16.89 10.61 -8.67
C ILE A 31 15.89 10.06 -9.69
N ASN A 32 15.57 8.77 -9.57
CA ASN A 32 14.43 8.20 -10.28
C ASN A 32 13.12 8.54 -9.53
N ILE A 33 12.56 9.72 -9.84
CA ILE A 33 11.32 10.23 -9.23
C ILE A 33 10.15 9.26 -9.46
N ASN A 34 10.11 8.58 -10.60
CA ASN A 34 9.02 7.65 -10.93
C ASN A 34 9.05 6.41 -10.03
N ALA A 35 10.23 5.81 -9.83
CA ALA A 35 10.39 4.68 -8.93
C ALA A 35 10.06 5.05 -7.47
N GLN A 36 10.43 6.26 -7.02
CA GLN A 36 10.08 6.73 -5.68
C GLN A 36 8.57 6.94 -5.50
N ARG A 37 7.89 7.50 -6.50
CA ARG A 37 6.43 7.65 -6.49
C ARG A 37 5.72 6.30 -6.50
N GLN A 38 6.20 5.35 -7.30
CA GLN A 38 5.65 3.99 -7.33
C GLN A 38 5.76 3.30 -5.96
N ARG A 39 6.94 3.38 -5.31
CA ARG A 39 7.14 2.85 -3.95
C ARG A 39 6.19 3.50 -2.93
N ALA A 40 6.01 4.82 -3.01
CA ALA A 40 5.07 5.53 -2.14
C ALA A 40 3.63 5.04 -2.34
N ASN A 41 3.20 4.88 -3.61
CA ASN A 41 1.87 4.38 -3.94
C ASN A 41 1.66 2.93 -3.45
N GLU A 42 2.63 2.04 -3.64
CA GLU A 42 2.58 0.67 -3.13
C GLU A 42 2.46 0.62 -1.60
N ALA A 43 3.18 1.48 -0.87
CA ALA A 43 3.08 1.57 0.59
C ALA A 43 1.69 2.04 1.05
N VAL A 44 1.08 2.98 0.31
CA VAL A 44 -0.30 3.42 0.58
C VAL A 44 -1.29 2.29 0.32
N VAL A 45 -1.17 1.57 -0.80
CA VAL A 45 -2.04 0.42 -1.12
C VAL A 45 -1.95 -0.64 -0.02
N ARG A 46 -0.74 -1.01 0.42
CA ARG A 46 -0.55 -1.96 1.52
C ARG A 46 -1.24 -1.50 2.81
N THR A 47 -1.09 -0.22 3.15
CA THR A 47 -1.74 0.35 4.33
C THR A 47 -3.26 0.31 4.22
N ASN A 48 -3.80 0.63 3.05
CA ASN A 48 -5.23 0.61 2.78
C ASN A 48 -5.81 -0.81 2.83
N VAL A 49 -5.15 -1.79 2.21
CA VAL A 49 -5.51 -3.21 2.33
C VAL A 49 -5.52 -3.64 3.79
N GLY A 50 -4.51 -3.27 4.58
CA GLY A 50 -4.46 -3.60 6.01
C GLY A 50 -5.61 -3.01 6.83
N LYS A 51 -6.03 -1.77 6.51
CA LYS A 51 -7.20 -1.14 7.15
C LYS A 51 -8.49 -1.87 6.82
N ILE A 52 -8.72 -2.19 5.55
CA ILE A 52 -9.91 -2.94 5.11
C ILE A 52 -9.91 -4.33 5.76
N CYS A 53 -8.76 -5.02 5.76
CA CYS A 53 -8.63 -6.33 6.36
C CYS A 53 -8.87 -6.32 7.88
N SER A 54 -8.45 -5.25 8.57
CA SER A 54 -8.76 -5.05 9.98
C SER A 54 -10.26 -4.84 10.21
N ALA A 55 -10.94 -4.12 9.31
CA ALA A 55 -12.40 -3.94 9.35
C ALA A 55 -13.13 -5.29 9.14
N VAL A 56 -12.69 -6.10 8.17
CA VAL A 56 -13.22 -7.46 7.96
C VAL A 56 -13.00 -8.33 9.21
N SER A 57 -11.79 -8.30 9.79
CA SER A 57 -11.47 -9.03 11.02
C SER A 57 -12.37 -8.61 12.20
N SER A 58 -12.63 -7.31 12.35
CA SER A 58 -13.55 -6.78 13.35
C SER A 58 -15.01 -7.15 13.07
N CYS A 59 -15.38 -7.28 11.80
CA CYS A 59 -16.73 -7.69 11.41
C CYS A 59 -16.96 -9.16 11.78
N TYR A 60 -16.00 -10.04 11.52
CA TYR A 60 -16.08 -11.46 11.89
C TYR A 60 -15.97 -11.70 13.40
N SER A 61 -15.23 -10.91 14.15
CA SER A 61 -15.17 -11.06 15.62
C SER A 61 -16.54 -10.91 16.30
N THR A 62 -17.47 -10.18 15.67
CA THR A 62 -18.86 -10.03 16.13
C THR A 62 -19.80 -11.09 15.54
N ARG A 63 -19.36 -11.83 14.53
CA ARG A 63 -20.18 -12.72 13.67
C ARG A 63 -19.57 -14.12 13.51
N ILE A 64 -18.78 -14.56 14.49
CA ILE A 64 -18.08 -15.85 14.46
C ILE A 64 -19.10 -16.99 14.26
N GLY A 65 -18.87 -17.83 13.25
CA GLY A 65 -19.72 -18.98 12.94
C GLY A 65 -20.97 -18.68 12.11
N LEU A 66 -21.18 -17.45 11.65
CA LEU A 66 -22.21 -17.13 10.65
C LEU A 66 -21.75 -17.50 9.23
N ASN A 67 -22.72 -17.68 8.33
CA ASN A 67 -22.58 -18.12 6.93
C ASN A 67 -21.59 -17.27 6.13
N THR A 68 -21.15 -17.80 4.98
CA THR A 68 -20.59 -17.05 3.87
C THR A 68 -21.60 -15.97 3.40
N ASN A 69 -21.11 -14.85 2.87
CA ASN A 69 -21.84 -13.64 2.48
C ASN A 69 -22.07 -12.62 3.62
N VAL A 70 -21.14 -12.55 4.58
CA VAL A 70 -21.08 -11.42 5.53
C VAL A 70 -19.65 -10.92 5.61
N CYS A 71 -19.52 -9.61 5.84
CA CYS A 71 -18.24 -8.90 5.92
C CYS A 71 -17.49 -8.86 4.58
N ASP A 72 -18.22 -8.96 3.47
CA ASP A 72 -17.69 -9.04 2.10
C ASP A 72 -17.99 -7.79 1.26
N GLU A 73 -18.87 -6.91 1.75
CA GLU A 73 -19.14 -5.61 1.13
C GLU A 73 -18.66 -4.44 2.01
N ALA A 74 -18.20 -3.36 1.37
CA ALA A 74 -17.77 -2.14 2.07
C ALA A 74 -18.85 -1.56 3.00
N SER A 75 -20.11 -1.66 2.56
CA SER A 75 -21.30 -1.22 3.30
C SER A 75 -21.45 -1.97 4.63
N GLU A 76 -21.15 -3.26 4.67
CA GLU A 76 -21.27 -4.09 5.87
C GLU A 76 -20.14 -3.84 6.86
N LEU A 77 -18.96 -3.50 6.34
CA LEU A 77 -17.78 -3.15 7.13
C LEU A 77 -17.85 -1.73 7.71
N GLY A 78 -18.81 -0.91 7.26
CA GLY A 78 -18.86 0.51 7.61
C GLY A 78 -17.63 1.28 7.12
N THR A 79 -17.01 0.83 6.03
CA THR A 79 -15.80 1.42 5.46
C THR A 79 -16.07 2.00 4.07
N ILE A 80 -15.22 2.92 3.64
CA ILE A 80 -15.22 3.43 2.26
C ILE A 80 -14.04 2.77 1.55
N ILE A 81 -14.28 2.23 0.35
CA ILE A 81 -13.19 1.71 -0.49
C ILE A 81 -12.31 2.88 -0.91
N PRO A 82 -11.01 2.90 -0.55
CA PRO A 82 -10.12 3.97 -0.94
C PRO A 82 -10.02 4.07 -2.47
N THR A 83 -9.96 5.29 -3.00
CA THR A 83 -9.74 5.55 -4.43
C THR A 83 -8.31 6.02 -4.73
N GLU A 84 -7.51 6.21 -3.68
CA GLU A 84 -6.13 6.66 -3.76
C GLU A 84 -5.17 5.50 -3.43
N PRO A 85 -3.95 5.48 -4.00
CA PRO A 85 -3.42 6.40 -5.02
C PRO A 85 -4.07 6.20 -6.41
N ASP A 86 -3.94 7.19 -7.31
CA ASP A 86 -4.43 7.08 -8.70
C ASP A 86 -3.94 5.79 -9.38
N LEU A 87 -4.84 5.14 -10.12
CA LEU A 87 -4.70 3.79 -10.71
C LEU A 87 -4.67 2.62 -9.71
N ALA A 88 -4.88 2.85 -8.42
CA ALA A 88 -5.08 1.77 -7.47
C ALA A 88 -6.52 1.23 -7.52
N THR A 89 -6.65 -0.09 -7.50
CA THR A 89 -7.95 -0.77 -7.41
C THR A 89 -7.98 -1.62 -6.15
N TYR A 90 -9.10 -1.57 -5.43
CA TYR A 90 -9.33 -2.40 -4.26
C TYR A 90 -10.61 -3.19 -4.45
N SER A 91 -10.58 -4.47 -4.10
CA SER A 91 -11.74 -5.35 -4.14
C SER A 91 -11.83 -6.13 -2.83
N ILE A 92 -13.08 -6.37 -2.42
CA ILE A 92 -13.43 -7.30 -1.36
C ILE A 92 -14.25 -8.38 -2.04
N SER A 93 -13.85 -9.63 -1.86
CA SER A 93 -14.55 -10.77 -2.45
C SER A 93 -14.71 -11.85 -1.40
N ASP A 94 -15.94 -12.31 -1.20
CA ASP A 94 -16.18 -13.56 -0.50
C ASP A 94 -15.77 -14.72 -1.41
N LEU A 95 -14.83 -15.55 -0.96
CA LEU A 95 -14.53 -16.82 -1.60
C LEU A 95 -15.24 -17.93 -0.81
N ALA A 96 -16.57 -17.87 -0.86
CA ALA A 96 -17.44 -18.97 -0.50
C ALA A 96 -17.25 -20.11 -1.51
N GLY A 97 -16.25 -20.98 -1.31
CA GLY A 97 -16.02 -22.04 -2.30
C GLY A 97 -14.85 -23.00 -2.14
N SER A 98 -14.09 -22.98 -1.04
CA SER A 98 -13.18 -24.09 -0.77
C SER A 98 -13.91 -25.14 0.06
N GLU A 99 -14.52 -26.11 -0.63
CA GLU A 99 -15.33 -27.20 -0.06
C GLU A 99 -14.58 -28.06 0.98
N THR A 100 -13.28 -27.86 1.17
CA THR A 100 -12.45 -28.63 2.09
C THR A 100 -12.45 -28.13 3.54
N LEU A 101 -12.99 -26.95 3.86
CA LEU A 101 -12.80 -26.37 5.21
C LEU A 101 -14.03 -25.84 5.94
N GLY A 102 -15.25 -25.87 5.38
CA GLY A 102 -16.47 -25.50 6.13
C GLY A 102 -16.48 -24.07 6.73
N SER A 103 -15.54 -23.22 6.33
CA SER A 103 -15.28 -21.90 6.91
C SER A 103 -15.16 -20.89 5.78
N GLY A 104 -16.10 -19.94 5.73
CA GLY A 104 -16.03 -18.80 4.81
C GLY A 104 -14.80 -17.94 5.07
N TYR A 105 -14.25 -17.37 4.00
CA TYR A 105 -13.19 -16.37 4.11
C TYR A 105 -13.37 -15.28 3.07
N VAL A 106 -13.02 -14.06 3.47
CA VAL A 106 -13.03 -12.88 2.62
C VAL A 106 -11.60 -12.57 2.20
N LEU A 107 -11.42 -12.37 0.91
CA LEU A 107 -10.18 -11.90 0.31
C LEU A 107 -10.30 -10.41 0.01
N VAL A 108 -9.38 -9.63 0.55
CA VAL A 108 -9.18 -8.22 0.24
C VAL A 108 -7.96 -8.12 -0.66
N THR A 109 -8.15 -7.58 -1.87
CA THR A 109 -7.07 -7.38 -2.84
C THR A 109 -6.93 -5.90 -3.14
N GLY A 110 -5.71 -5.38 -3.05
CA GLY A 110 -5.33 -4.05 -3.53
C GLY A 110 -4.28 -4.19 -4.63
N SER A 111 -4.44 -3.47 -5.73
CA SER A 111 -3.46 -3.46 -6.82
C SER A 111 -3.14 -2.05 -7.27
N THR A 112 -1.88 -1.81 -7.63
CA THR A 112 -1.40 -0.59 -8.28
C THR A 112 -0.23 -0.93 -9.19
N ASN A 113 -0.22 -0.44 -10.42
CA ASN A 113 0.92 -0.57 -11.36
C ASN A 113 1.51 -2.01 -11.46
N GLY A 114 0.66 -3.04 -11.42
CA GLY A 114 1.09 -4.45 -11.49
C GLY A 114 1.58 -5.06 -10.17
N CYS A 115 1.70 -4.26 -9.10
CA CYS A 115 1.85 -4.76 -7.74
C CYS A 115 0.48 -5.18 -7.19
N VAL A 116 0.41 -6.34 -6.54
CA VAL A 116 -0.80 -6.89 -5.94
C VAL A 116 -0.51 -7.23 -4.48
N VAL A 117 -1.30 -6.67 -3.58
CA VAL A 117 -1.24 -6.88 -2.14
C VAL A 117 -2.56 -7.47 -1.68
N GLU A 118 -2.52 -8.52 -0.89
CA GLU A 118 -3.71 -9.24 -0.48
C GLU A 118 -3.75 -9.44 1.02
N CYS A 119 -4.96 -9.60 1.54
CA CYS A 119 -5.19 -9.99 2.91
C CYS A 119 -6.43 -10.86 2.95
N PHE A 120 -6.34 -12.01 3.63
CA PHE A 120 -7.50 -12.86 3.82
C PHE A 120 -7.90 -12.88 5.28
N VAL A 121 -9.21 -12.98 5.50
CA VAL A 121 -9.78 -13.10 6.84
C VAL A 121 -10.74 -14.27 6.85
N ARG A 122 -10.52 -15.19 7.78
CA ARG A 122 -11.40 -16.34 7.99
C ARG A 122 -12.41 -16.04 9.08
N ASN A 123 -13.61 -16.62 8.98
CA ASN A 123 -14.64 -16.52 10.01
C ASN A 123 -14.23 -17.15 11.35
N ASP A 124 -13.32 -18.13 11.33
CA ASP A 124 -12.76 -18.81 12.51
C ASP A 124 -11.44 -18.18 13.00
N LEU A 125 -10.99 -17.10 12.34
CA LEU A 125 -9.73 -16.40 12.61
C LEU A 125 -8.48 -17.32 12.56
N GLY A 126 -8.58 -18.47 11.88
CA GLY A 126 -7.48 -19.41 11.69
C GLY A 126 -6.44 -18.93 10.66
N SER A 127 -5.46 -19.78 10.36
CA SER A 127 -4.55 -19.57 9.23
C SER A 127 -5.06 -20.24 7.96
N ASP A 128 -4.63 -19.76 6.79
CA ASP A 128 -4.83 -20.43 5.49
C ASP A 128 -3.59 -20.26 4.59
N THR A 129 -3.54 -20.99 3.49
CA THR A 129 -2.54 -20.84 2.43
C THR A 129 -3.22 -20.39 1.13
N ILE A 130 -3.03 -19.12 0.76
CA ILE A 130 -3.56 -18.55 -0.49
C ILE A 130 -2.40 -18.20 -1.42
N GLY A 131 -2.48 -18.63 -2.68
CA GLY A 131 -1.43 -18.37 -3.68
C GLY A 131 -0.04 -18.87 -3.25
N GLY A 132 0.02 -19.95 -2.47
CA GLY A 132 1.27 -20.53 -1.95
C GLY A 132 1.87 -19.86 -0.71
N THR A 133 1.19 -18.85 -0.15
CA THR A 133 1.64 -18.15 1.07
C THR A 133 0.71 -18.50 2.24
N THR A 134 1.26 -19.10 3.30
CA THR A 134 0.53 -19.33 4.55
C THR A 134 0.53 -18.04 5.38
N ALA A 135 -0.64 -17.56 5.78
CA ALA A 135 -0.79 -16.40 6.65
C ALA A 135 -1.82 -16.65 7.76
N GLN A 136 -1.79 -15.83 8.80
CA GLN A 136 -2.89 -15.79 9.76
C GLN A 136 -4.04 -14.94 9.21
N SER A 137 -5.27 -15.25 9.59
CA SER A 137 -6.42 -14.39 9.29
C SER A 137 -6.16 -12.95 9.73
N GLY A 138 -6.35 -12.01 8.81
CA GLY A 138 -6.08 -10.58 9.04
C GLY A 138 -4.65 -10.14 8.71
N GLN A 139 -3.75 -11.07 8.33
CA GLN A 139 -2.39 -10.74 7.95
C GLN A 139 -2.33 -10.29 6.49
N VAL A 140 -1.76 -9.10 6.27
CA VAL A 140 -1.47 -8.60 4.92
C VAL A 140 -0.25 -9.34 4.36
N VAL A 141 -0.41 -9.92 3.18
CA VAL A 141 0.64 -10.65 2.45
C VAL A 141 0.77 -10.10 1.03
N ASN A 142 1.99 -10.13 0.49
CA ASN A 142 2.19 -9.91 -0.94
C ASN A 142 2.08 -11.26 -1.64
N GLN A 143 1.21 -11.39 -2.64
CA GLN A 143 1.23 -12.58 -3.49
C GLN A 143 2.42 -12.50 -4.44
N THR A 144 3.17 -13.61 -4.58
CA THR A 144 4.36 -13.71 -5.44
C THR A 144 3.99 -14.37 -6.76
N THR A 145 2.95 -13.90 -7.44
CA THR A 145 2.53 -14.47 -8.72
C THR A 145 2.80 -13.45 -9.81
N GLY A 146 4.06 -13.34 -10.20
CA GLY A 146 4.53 -12.47 -11.30
C GLY A 146 4.55 -10.96 -11.02
N SER A 147 4.28 -10.54 -9.78
CA SER A 147 4.17 -9.14 -9.36
C SER A 147 5.54 -8.53 -9.05
N THR A 148 5.95 -7.56 -9.86
CA THR A 148 7.14 -6.72 -9.69
C THR A 148 6.91 -5.61 -8.66
N CYS A 149 6.25 -5.90 -7.52
CA CYS A 149 6.21 -4.94 -6.42
C CYS A 149 7.65 -4.52 -6.15
N LEU A 150 7.91 -3.22 -6.03
CA LEU A 150 9.26 -2.72 -5.80
C LEU A 150 9.65 -3.12 -4.38
N THR A 151 10.17 -4.33 -4.23
CA THR A 151 10.78 -4.80 -3.00
C THR A 151 11.91 -3.86 -2.64
N GLU A 152 12.03 -3.56 -1.35
CA GLU A 152 13.15 -2.79 -0.80
C GLU A 152 14.51 -3.27 -1.34
#